data_AF-A0A7V1FQJ1-F1
#
_entry.id   AF-A0A7V1FQJ1-F1
#
_cell.length_a   1.000
_cell.length_b   1.000
_cell.length_c   1.000
_cell.angle_alpha   90.00
_cell.angle_beta   90.00
_cell.angle_gamma   90.00
#
_symmetry.space_group_name_H-M   'P 1'
#
loop_
_entity.id
_entity.type
_entity.pdbx_description
1 polymer ?
#
loop_
_entity_poly.entity_id
_entity_poly.type
_entity_poly.pdbx_seq_one_letter_code
_entity_poly.pdbx_strand_id
1 'polypeptide(L)'
;MKRIGILLGVFAVLVVVGSALNGGKSGQTRQQPVVAITSEKAKETPLTPAENKARQEKWFGAATIIAAQKAVRAEVKDPDSVQFKDVFSNYTEAYDVVACGYVNAKNSFGAYTGYKAFVSSGKSVILEGRDEIKTAWASACGQ
;
A
#
# COMPACT_ATOMS: atom_id res chain seq x y z
N MET A 1 -17.81 -14.14 36.23
CA MET A 1 -19.07 -14.12 37.02
C MET A 1 -19.82 -12.83 36.71
N LYS A 2 -21.06 -12.93 36.18
CA LYS A 2 -22.25 -12.05 36.38
C LYS A 2 -22.02 -10.51 36.39
N ARG A 3 -22.68 -9.65 35.58
CA ARG A 3 -24.11 -9.63 35.21
C ARG A 3 -24.38 -8.84 33.91
N ILE A 4 -25.32 -9.39 33.14
CA ILE A 4 -26.08 -8.80 32.04
C ILE A 4 -27.26 -8.00 32.62
N GLY A 5 -27.67 -6.91 31.96
CA GLY A 5 -28.92 -6.15 32.23
C GLY A 5 -29.01 -4.94 31.29
N ILE A 6 -29.48 -5.08 30.05
CA ILE A 6 -30.88 -4.94 29.57
C ILE A 6 -31.46 -3.56 29.90
N LEU A 7 -31.69 -2.72 28.88
CA LEU A 7 -33.04 -2.27 28.47
C LEU A 7 -32.96 -1.36 27.24
N LEU A 8 -33.47 -1.91 26.14
CA LEU A 8 -33.91 -1.22 24.93
C LEU A 8 -35.22 -0.44 25.23
N GLY A 9 -35.40 0.71 24.59
CA GLY A 9 -36.63 1.51 24.61
C GLY A 9 -36.27 2.98 24.85
N VAL A 10 -36.49 3.91 23.94
CA VAL A 10 -37.77 4.18 23.29
C VAL A 10 -37.52 4.73 21.88
N PHE A 11 -38.05 4.02 20.89
CA PHE A 11 -38.23 4.52 19.53
C PHE A 11 -39.55 5.29 19.45
N ALA A 12 -39.47 6.47 18.81
CA ALA A 12 -40.54 7.19 18.12
C ALA A 12 -41.64 7.90 18.95
N VAL A 13 -42.35 8.80 18.25
CA VAL A 13 -43.62 9.50 18.59
C VAL A 13 -43.34 10.88 19.25
N LEU A 14 -43.49 12.07 18.65
CA LEU A 14 -44.40 12.56 17.59
C LEU A 14 -43.92 13.84 16.89
N VAL A 15 -44.23 13.88 15.59
CA VAL A 15 -44.36 15.05 14.73
C VAL A 15 -45.59 15.88 15.15
N VAL A 16 -45.45 17.20 15.27
CA VAL A 16 -46.53 18.21 15.12
C VAL A 16 -45.91 19.41 14.38
N VAL A 17 -45.98 19.42 13.04
CA VAL A 17 -46.92 20.18 12.20
C VAL A 17 -46.96 21.69 12.51
N GLY A 18 -46.40 22.49 11.58
CA GLY A 18 -46.40 23.95 11.64
C GLY A 18 -47.60 24.64 10.98
N SER A 19 -47.54 25.97 10.91
CA SER A 19 -48.06 26.81 9.83
C SER A 19 -47.53 28.25 9.94
N ALA A 20 -47.38 28.85 8.76
CA ALA A 20 -46.66 30.07 8.43
C ALA A 20 -47.36 31.40 8.81
N LEU A 21 -46.63 32.51 8.61
CA LEU A 21 -46.99 33.89 8.17
C LEU A 21 -45.94 34.86 8.79
N ASN A 22 -45.28 35.83 8.16
CA ASN A 22 -45.15 36.34 6.80
C ASN A 22 -44.03 37.44 6.85
N GLY A 23 -43.42 37.81 5.72
CA GLY A 23 -42.71 39.09 5.58
C GLY A 23 -41.20 38.99 5.33
N GLY A 24 -40.83 38.81 4.06
CA GLY A 24 -39.46 38.63 3.60
C GLY A 24 -38.57 39.88 3.63
N LYS A 25 -37.27 39.64 3.40
CA LYS A 25 -36.43 40.51 2.57
C LYS A 25 -35.51 39.65 1.70
N SER A 26 -35.55 40.03 0.43
CA SER A 26 -34.83 39.55 -0.74
C SER A 26 -33.32 39.42 -0.53
N GLY A 27 -32.77 38.32 -1.06
CA GLY A 27 -31.63 38.36 -1.98
C GLY A 27 -30.25 38.75 -1.45
N GLN A 28 -29.39 37.75 -1.22
CA GLN A 28 -28.25 37.48 -2.10
C GLN A 28 -27.49 36.26 -1.59
N THR A 29 -27.76 35.12 -2.22
CA THR A 29 -26.77 34.06 -2.40
C THR A 29 -25.50 34.72 -2.92
N ARG A 30 -24.43 34.70 -2.13
CA ARG A 30 -23.07 35.02 -2.59
C ARG A 30 -22.73 33.98 -3.65
N GLN A 31 -23.06 34.28 -4.90
CA GLN A 31 -22.56 33.59 -6.07
C GLN A 31 -21.04 33.73 -6.00
N GLN A 32 -20.36 32.69 -5.52
CA GLN A 32 -19.04 32.41 -6.03
C GLN A 32 -19.21 32.27 -7.55
N PRO A 33 -18.31 32.82 -8.37
CA PRO A 33 -18.33 32.52 -9.79
C PRO A 33 -18.21 31.00 -9.89
N VAL A 34 -19.30 30.36 -10.29
CA VAL A 34 -19.31 29.00 -10.81
C VAL A 34 -18.51 29.10 -12.10
N VAL A 35 -17.19 29.10 -11.96
CA VAL A 35 -16.30 28.59 -13.00
C VAL A 35 -16.88 27.24 -13.32
N ALA A 36 -17.46 27.15 -14.51
CA ALA A 36 -17.84 25.89 -15.12
C ALA A 36 -16.58 25.03 -15.15
N ILE A 37 -16.38 24.24 -14.09
CA ILE A 37 -15.71 22.96 -14.19
C ILE A 37 -16.65 22.13 -15.03
N THR A 38 -16.55 22.34 -16.34
CA THR A 38 -16.84 21.29 -17.29
C THR A 38 -16.11 20.07 -16.76
N SER A 39 -16.90 19.12 -16.27
CA SER A 39 -16.50 17.73 -16.11
C SER A 39 -16.20 17.19 -17.52
N GLU A 40 -15.16 17.70 -18.16
CA GLU A 40 -14.40 16.90 -19.09
C GLU A 40 -13.67 15.89 -18.23
N LYS A 41 -14.38 14.78 -18.01
CA LYS A 41 -13.79 13.48 -17.80
C LYS A 41 -12.75 13.33 -18.91
N ALA A 42 -11.52 13.74 -18.62
CA ALA A 42 -10.38 13.55 -19.47
C ALA A 42 -10.45 12.08 -19.87
N LYS A 43 -10.58 11.86 -21.17
CA LYS A 43 -10.53 10.54 -21.76
C LYS A 43 -9.11 10.05 -21.49
N GLU A 44 -8.91 9.40 -20.35
CA GLU A 44 -7.63 8.88 -19.92
C GLU A 44 -7.25 7.82 -20.94
N THR A 45 -6.38 8.19 -21.88
CA THR A 45 -5.82 7.25 -22.84
C THR A 45 -5.21 6.10 -22.05
N PRO A 46 -5.54 4.82 -22.37
CA PRO A 46 -4.96 3.70 -21.66
C PRO A 46 -3.44 3.80 -21.70
N LEU A 47 -2.83 3.85 -20.52
CA LEU A 47 -1.39 3.89 -20.36
C LEU A 47 -0.77 2.62 -20.93
N THR A 48 0.36 2.78 -21.62
CA THR A 48 1.12 1.63 -22.13
C THR A 48 1.64 0.79 -20.95
N PRO A 49 1.96 -0.51 -21.18
CA PRO A 49 2.53 -1.35 -20.13
C PRO A 49 3.80 -0.76 -19.47
N ALA A 50 4.66 -0.11 -20.25
CA ALA A 50 5.87 0.54 -19.74
C ALA A 50 5.56 1.77 -18.86
N GLU A 51 4.60 2.59 -19.26
CA GLU A 51 4.15 3.75 -18.45
C GLU A 51 3.47 3.31 -17.16
N ASN A 52 2.70 2.21 -17.21
CA ASN A 52 2.12 1.59 -16.02
C ASN A 52 3.20 1.12 -15.06
N LYS A 53 4.18 0.36 -15.56
CA LYS A 53 5.32 -0.12 -14.78
C LYS A 53 6.06 1.04 -14.10
N ALA A 54 6.48 2.04 -14.88
CA ALA A 54 7.21 3.19 -14.37
C ALA A 54 6.40 3.98 -13.32
N ARG A 55 5.09 4.13 -13.53
CA ARG A 55 4.20 4.79 -12.57
C ARG A 55 4.13 3.99 -11.27
N GLN A 56 3.86 2.69 -11.33
CA GLN A 56 3.74 1.82 -10.15
C GLN A 56 5.04 1.82 -9.32
N GLU A 57 6.18 1.64 -9.98
CA GLU A 57 7.50 1.69 -9.32
C GLU A 57 7.79 3.06 -8.69
N LYS A 58 7.43 4.16 -9.37
CA LYS A 58 7.61 5.52 -8.83
C LYS A 58 6.81 5.75 -7.56
N TRP A 59 5.57 5.27 -7.50
CA TRP A 59 4.67 5.53 -6.37
C TRP A 59 4.89 4.58 -5.19
N PHE A 60 5.14 3.29 -5.47
CA PHE A 60 5.19 2.26 -4.43
C PHE A 60 6.59 1.69 -4.19
N GLY A 61 7.53 1.86 -5.13
CA GLY A 61 8.82 1.18 -5.11
C GLY A 61 9.62 1.38 -3.82
N ALA A 62 9.79 2.64 -3.39
CA ALA A 62 10.52 2.94 -2.16
C ALA A 62 9.86 2.33 -0.92
N ALA A 63 8.53 2.38 -0.82
CA ALA A 63 7.79 1.79 0.30
C ALA A 63 7.92 0.26 0.32
N THR A 64 7.82 -0.38 -0.85
CA THR A 64 8.02 -1.83 -1.00
C THR A 64 9.43 -2.23 -0.59
N ILE A 65 10.47 -1.48 -0.99
CA ILE A 65 11.86 -1.73 -0.60
C ILE A 65 12.02 -1.66 0.93
N ILE A 66 11.49 -0.63 1.58
CA ILE A 66 11.57 -0.48 3.04
C ILE A 66 10.88 -1.65 3.75
N ALA A 67 9.68 -2.01 3.30
CA ALA A 67 8.93 -3.13 3.85
C ALA A 67 9.67 -4.46 3.65
N ALA A 68 10.24 -4.68 2.46
CA ALA A 68 11.03 -5.86 2.14
C ALA A 68 12.27 -5.99 3.02
N GLN A 69 13.02 -4.90 3.22
CA GLN A 69 14.19 -4.93 4.10
C GLN A 69 13.81 -5.23 5.55
N LYS A 70 12.65 -4.76 6.02
CA LYS A 70 12.12 -5.13 7.33
C LYS A 70 11.77 -6.62 7.40
N ALA A 71 11.11 -7.15 6.36
CA ALA A 71 10.79 -8.57 6.29
C ALA A 71 12.05 -9.44 6.27
N VAL A 72 13.05 -9.10 5.44
CA VAL A 72 14.33 -9.83 5.38
C VAL A 72 15.03 -9.87 6.74
N ARG A 73 15.09 -8.73 7.46
CA ARG A 73 15.67 -8.68 8.81
C ARG A 73 14.98 -9.63 9.79
N ALA A 74 13.68 -9.82 9.66
CA ALA A 74 12.92 -10.74 10.53
C ALA A 74 13.22 -12.22 10.27
N GLU A 75 13.80 -12.57 9.11
CA GLU A 75 14.02 -13.96 8.71
C GLU A 75 15.47 -14.46 8.92
N VAL A 76 16.43 -13.56 9.11
CA VAL A 76 17.83 -13.94 9.33
C VAL A 76 18.12 -14.23 10.81
N LYS A 77 19.26 -14.88 11.09
CA LYS A 77 19.66 -15.24 12.46
C LYS A 77 20.11 -14.05 13.31
N ASP A 78 20.74 -13.05 12.68
CA ASP A 78 21.19 -11.82 13.32
C ASP A 78 20.66 -10.61 12.52
N PRO A 79 19.49 -10.06 12.90
CA PRO A 79 18.83 -8.96 12.19
C PRO A 79 19.65 -7.67 12.12
N ASP A 80 20.52 -7.42 13.11
CA ASP A 80 21.31 -6.19 13.21
C ASP A 80 22.58 -6.27 12.35
N SER A 81 23.01 -7.48 11.97
CA SER A 81 24.13 -7.70 11.06
C SER A 81 23.81 -7.51 9.58
N VAL A 82 22.55 -7.26 9.23
CA VAL A 82 22.07 -7.33 7.84
C VAL A 82 22.70 -6.26 6.95
N GLN A 83 23.29 -6.71 5.84
CA GLN A 83 23.82 -5.87 4.77
C GLN A 83 23.03 -6.12 3.48
N PHE A 84 22.50 -5.04 2.91
CA PHE A 84 21.76 -5.08 1.64
C PHE A 84 22.63 -4.60 0.50
N LYS A 85 22.46 -5.19 -0.67
CA LYS A 85 23.15 -4.82 -1.91
C LYS A 85 22.20 -4.93 -3.11
N ASP A 86 22.35 -4.01 -4.07
CA ASP A 86 21.62 -3.97 -5.35
C ASP A 86 20.10 -4.11 -5.16
N VAL A 87 19.54 -3.36 -4.21
CA VAL A 87 18.10 -3.42 -3.89
C VAL A 87 17.34 -2.47 -4.80
N PHE A 88 16.37 -3.01 -5.54
CA PHE A 88 15.51 -2.27 -6.45
C PHE A 88 14.07 -2.77 -6.36
N SER A 89 13.13 -1.96 -6.83
CA SER A 89 11.75 -2.36 -7.01
C SER A 89 11.47 -2.68 -8.46
N ASN A 90 10.62 -3.67 -8.72
CA ASN A 90 10.14 -3.98 -10.06
C ASN A 90 8.63 -4.22 -10.01
N TYR A 91 7.89 -3.65 -10.96
CA TYR A 91 6.49 -3.95 -11.15
C TYR A 91 6.30 -5.05 -12.20
N THR A 92 5.49 -6.05 -11.86
CA THR A 92 4.94 -7.00 -12.82
C THR A 92 3.42 -7.08 -12.66
N GLU A 93 2.70 -7.42 -13.73
CA GLU A 93 1.25 -7.59 -13.64
C GLU A 93 0.85 -8.77 -12.75
N ALA A 94 1.73 -9.75 -12.56
CA ALA A 94 1.44 -10.94 -11.76
C ALA A 94 1.64 -10.72 -10.24
N TYR A 95 2.55 -9.82 -9.85
CA TYR A 95 3.01 -9.69 -8.46
C TYR A 95 2.94 -8.26 -7.91
N ASP A 96 2.39 -7.32 -8.67
CA ASP A 96 2.47 -5.89 -8.41
C ASP A 96 3.94 -5.43 -8.22
N VAL A 97 4.16 -4.42 -7.38
CA VAL A 97 5.50 -3.93 -7.06
C VAL A 97 6.15 -4.86 -6.04
N VAL A 98 7.23 -5.52 -6.45
CA VAL A 98 8.11 -6.30 -5.59
C VAL A 98 9.45 -5.58 -5.39
N ALA A 99 10.17 -5.93 -4.34
CA ALA A 99 11.56 -5.57 -4.13
C ALA A 99 12.45 -6.80 -4.32
N CYS A 100 13.52 -6.62 -5.08
CA CYS A 100 14.54 -7.62 -5.36
C CYS A 100 15.89 -7.08 -4.90
N GLY A 101 16.81 -7.98 -4.56
CA GLY A 101 18.19 -7.62 -4.27
C GLY A 101 18.94 -8.74 -3.58
N TYR A 102 20.06 -8.39 -2.96
CA TYR A 102 20.89 -9.33 -2.24
C TYR A 102 21.05 -8.93 -0.78
N VAL A 103 21.14 -9.93 0.08
CA VAL A 103 21.35 -9.76 1.51
C VAL A 103 22.47 -10.66 2.01
N ASN A 104 23.29 -10.13 2.91
CA ASN A 104 24.25 -10.90 3.70
C ASN A 104 23.99 -10.64 5.19
N ALA A 105 24.04 -11.68 6.00
CA ALA A 105 23.82 -11.60 7.45
C ALA A 105 24.67 -12.66 8.16
N LYS A 106 24.96 -12.44 9.44
CA LYS A 106 25.66 -13.43 10.26
C LYS A 106 24.76 -14.63 10.55
N ASN A 107 25.35 -15.82 10.52
CA ASN A 107 24.71 -17.05 10.96
C ASN A 107 24.81 -17.20 12.49
N SER A 108 24.30 -18.32 13.04
CA SER A 108 24.35 -18.62 14.48
C SER A 108 25.77 -18.74 15.07
N PHE A 109 26.81 -18.81 14.23
CA PHE A 109 28.22 -18.82 14.64
C PHE A 109 28.87 -17.43 14.54
N GLY A 110 28.10 -16.38 14.20
CA GLY A 110 28.58 -15.00 14.11
C GLY A 110 29.32 -14.66 12.82
N ALA A 111 29.35 -15.56 11.83
CA ALA A 111 30.05 -15.37 10.55
C ALA A 111 29.10 -15.04 9.40
N TYR A 112 29.54 -14.16 8.49
CA TYR A 112 28.85 -13.91 7.23
C TYR A 112 29.07 -15.07 6.25
N THR A 113 28.02 -15.49 5.55
CA THR A 113 28.07 -16.63 4.61
C THR A 113 28.04 -16.22 3.13
N GLY A 114 28.13 -14.91 2.86
CA GLY A 114 28.03 -14.35 1.52
C GLY A 114 26.64 -13.81 1.20
N TYR A 115 26.57 -13.03 0.12
CA TYR A 115 25.33 -12.44 -0.36
C TYR A 115 24.41 -13.49 -0.98
N LYS A 116 23.14 -13.42 -0.61
CA LYS A 116 22.07 -14.31 -1.03
C LYS A 116 20.93 -13.49 -1.62
N ALA A 117 20.35 -13.95 -2.72
CA ALA A 117 19.25 -13.27 -3.37
C ALA A 117 17.98 -13.26 -2.49
N PHE A 118 17.19 -12.20 -2.57
CA PHE A 118 15.84 -12.15 -2.01
C PHE A 118 14.84 -11.51 -2.97
N VAL A 119 13.59 -11.97 -2.89
CA VAL A 119 12.42 -11.36 -3.55
C VAL A 119 11.37 -11.12 -2.49
N SER A 120 10.75 -9.94 -2.46
CA SER A 120 9.75 -9.61 -1.45
C SER A 120 8.64 -8.71 -1.99
N SER A 121 7.41 -9.01 -1.61
CA SER A 121 6.24 -8.15 -1.81
C SER A 121 6.08 -7.07 -0.72
N GLY A 122 7.06 -6.94 0.17
CA GLY A 122 6.97 -6.14 1.39
C GLY A 122 6.21 -6.80 2.54
N LYS A 123 5.36 -7.82 2.27
CA LYS A 123 4.63 -8.60 3.28
C LYS A 123 5.30 -9.94 3.57
N SER A 124 5.81 -10.58 2.54
CA SER A 124 6.54 -11.84 2.60
C SER A 124 7.89 -11.68 1.90
N VAL A 125 8.83 -12.57 2.22
CA VAL A 125 10.12 -12.65 1.57
C VAL A 125 10.39 -14.09 1.17
N ILE A 126 10.95 -14.27 -0.02
CA ILE A 126 11.56 -15.49 -0.53
C ILE A 126 13.06 -15.24 -0.51
N LEU A 127 13.81 -16.08 0.20
CA LEU A 127 15.23 -15.90 0.48
C LEU A 127 16.02 -17.12 0.01
N GLU A 128 17.07 -16.89 -0.76
CA GLU A 128 17.97 -17.95 -1.21
C GLU A 128 18.59 -18.73 -0.03
N GLY A 129 18.64 -20.06 -0.16
CA GLY A 129 19.13 -20.96 0.88
C GLY A 129 18.13 -21.26 2.00
N ARG A 130 16.95 -20.63 2.01
CA ARG A 130 15.79 -21.04 2.80
C ARG A 130 14.65 -21.53 1.88
N ASP A 131 14.44 -20.82 0.77
CA ASP A 131 13.35 -21.05 -0.18
C ASP A 131 13.89 -21.34 -1.60
N GLU A 132 13.04 -21.93 -2.45
CA GLU A 132 13.32 -22.07 -3.88
C GLU A 132 13.05 -20.74 -4.59
N ILE A 133 14.10 -19.94 -4.80
CA ILE A 133 13.99 -18.56 -5.28
C ILE A 133 14.06 -18.41 -6.80
N LYS A 134 14.60 -19.39 -7.54
CA LYS A 134 14.98 -19.21 -8.95
C LYS A 134 13.81 -18.73 -9.82
N THR A 135 12.65 -19.35 -9.67
CA THR A 135 11.44 -18.98 -10.42
C THR A 135 10.90 -17.61 -10.03
N ALA A 136 10.87 -17.30 -8.73
CA ALA A 136 10.41 -16.00 -8.23
C ALA A 136 11.32 -14.87 -8.75
N TRP A 137 12.63 -15.09 -8.70
CA TRP A 137 13.61 -14.14 -9.24
C TRP A 137 13.46 -13.96 -10.75
N ALA A 138 13.42 -15.05 -11.52
CA ALA A 138 13.30 -14.97 -12.97
C ALA A 138 12.02 -14.26 -13.44
N SER A 139 10.90 -14.48 -12.73
CA SER A 139 9.61 -13.90 -13.10
C SER A 139 9.39 -12.47 -12.59
N ALA A 140 10.03 -12.09 -11.48
CA ALA A 140 9.75 -10.81 -10.82
C ALA A 140 10.94 -9.83 -10.82
N CYS A 141 12.17 -10.30 -11.03
CA CYS A 141 13.40 -9.53 -10.89
C CYS A 141 14.25 -9.48 -12.16
N GLY A 142 13.85 -10.17 -13.23
CA GLY A 142 14.49 -10.06 -14.54
C GLY A 142 14.27 -8.66 -15.12
N GLN A 143 15.34 -7.86 -15.12
CA GLN A 143 15.42 -6.62 -15.91
C GLN A 143 16.01 -6.92 -17.29
#